data_AF-A0AA90QEE5-F1
#
_entry.id   AF-A0AA90QEE5-F1
#
_cell.length_a   1.000
_cell.length_b   1.000
_cell.length_c   1.000
_cell.angle_alpha   90.00
_cell.angle_beta   90.00
_cell.angle_gamma   90.00
#
_symmetry.space_group_name_H-M   'P 1'
#
loop_
_entity.id
_entity.type
_entity.pdbx_description
1 polymer ?
#
loop_
_entity_poly.entity_id
_entity_poly.type
_entity_poly.pdbx_seq_one_letter_code
_entity_poly.pdbx_strand_id
1 'polypeptide(L)'
;MIDLCDSASPAVAPAPPHAVRSHLRAAIWFAGVILPVIALAALFVGLRWEGAVLSLTLKVYIVFIASVPLANAMLIRAVDSQRLELSRPLALLHGFATGISAVFTILFLPLTPVGVVGLIVFGIGLLLLAPLLALIATLAVRRVLACRLLHSGGAALPSAWPGALLALAIVGAMELPSVVTRAGMRMASDKTHATSTNGIRLLRYLGNEKIMLRMCHGEGDFPVDLTGIVLNKRGSTSAEEARAVYYRTTGTPFSAVPAPSGRPVHAGDGAGGPYAGQETGR
;
A
#
# COMPACT_ATOMS: atom_id res chain seq x y z
N MET A 1 -60.73 -15.11 -50.18
CA MET A 1 -60.11 -14.29 -51.24
C MET A 1 -59.73 -12.97 -50.58
N ILE A 2 -58.48 -12.60 -50.29
CA ILE A 2 -57.15 -12.98 -50.78
C ILE A 2 -56.14 -12.64 -49.66
N ASP A 3 -55.10 -13.48 -49.53
CA ASP A 3 -53.90 -13.30 -48.71
C ASP A 3 -52.91 -12.23 -49.26
N LEU A 4 -51.92 -11.90 -48.42
CA LEU A 4 -50.54 -11.45 -48.74
C LEU A 4 -50.23 -9.95 -48.93
N CYS A 5 -49.49 -9.41 -47.95
CA CYS A 5 -48.15 -8.78 -48.07
C CYS A 5 -47.77 -8.29 -46.66
N ASP A 6 -47.19 -9.11 -45.80
CA ASP A 6 -45.74 -9.36 -45.71
C ASP A 6 -44.87 -8.12 -45.95
N SER A 7 -44.38 -7.56 -44.86
CA SER A 7 -43.24 -6.64 -44.83
C SER A 7 -42.44 -7.00 -43.59
N ALA A 8 -41.64 -8.05 -43.76
CA ALA A 8 -40.59 -8.45 -42.86
C ALA A 8 -39.75 -7.23 -42.47
N SER A 9 -39.86 -6.84 -41.20
CA SER A 9 -38.87 -5.99 -40.56
C SER A 9 -37.56 -6.80 -40.49
N PRO A 10 -36.42 -6.28 -40.95
CA PRO A 10 -35.17 -7.00 -40.84
C PRO A 10 -34.86 -7.20 -39.36
N ALA A 11 -34.93 -8.46 -38.92
CA ALA A 11 -34.42 -8.89 -37.64
C ALA A 11 -32.97 -8.43 -37.55
N VAL A 12 -32.74 -7.36 -36.77
CA VAL A 12 -31.40 -6.99 -36.32
C VAL A 12 -30.87 -8.19 -35.57
N ALA A 13 -29.97 -8.94 -36.19
CA ALA A 13 -29.29 -10.06 -35.57
C ALA A 13 -28.61 -9.54 -34.29
N PRO A 14 -28.98 -10.00 -33.08
CA PRO A 14 -28.26 -9.61 -31.88
C PRO A 14 -26.84 -10.17 -32.00
N ALA A 15 -25.86 -9.28 -32.13
CA ALA A 15 -24.45 -9.63 -32.10
C ALA A 15 -24.14 -10.50 -30.86
N PRO A 16 -23.32 -11.55 -30.98
CA PRO A 16 -23.14 -12.56 -29.94
C PRO A 16 -22.65 -11.95 -28.61
N PRO A 17 -23.46 -11.92 -27.53
CA PRO A 17 -23.08 -11.30 -26.25
C PRO A 17 -22.04 -12.11 -25.45
N HIS A 18 -21.58 -13.25 -25.97
CA HIS A 18 -20.73 -14.22 -25.28
C HIS A 18 -19.22 -13.97 -25.47
N ALA A 19 -18.78 -13.49 -26.64
CA ALA A 19 -17.35 -13.28 -26.92
C ALA A 19 -16.77 -12.15 -26.05
N VAL A 20 -17.43 -11.00 -25.99
CA VAL A 20 -17.00 -9.83 -25.18
C VAL A 20 -16.95 -10.17 -23.68
N ARG A 21 -17.87 -11.02 -23.20
CA ARG A 21 -17.88 -11.51 -21.81
C ARG A 21 -16.68 -12.39 -21.48
N SER A 22 -16.18 -13.18 -22.45
CA SER A 22 -15.03 -14.07 -22.23
C SER A 22 -13.71 -13.31 -22.10
N HIS A 23 -13.46 -12.31 -22.96
CA HIS A 23 -12.25 -11.48 -22.91
C HIS A 23 -12.20 -10.61 -21.65
N LEU A 24 -13.34 -10.01 -21.27
CA LEU A 24 -13.43 -9.25 -20.03
C LEU A 24 -13.12 -10.13 -18.81
N ARG A 25 -13.60 -11.37 -18.80
CA ARG A 25 -13.32 -12.34 -17.73
C ARG A 25 -11.85 -12.74 -17.68
N ALA A 26 -11.24 -13.00 -18.82
CA ALA A 26 -9.80 -13.29 -18.90
C ALA A 26 -8.96 -12.10 -18.40
N ALA A 27 -9.31 -10.87 -18.79
CA ALA A 27 -8.65 -9.66 -18.32
C ALA A 27 -8.78 -9.47 -16.81
N ILE A 28 -9.97 -9.71 -16.24
CA ILE A 28 -10.21 -9.67 -14.80
C ILE A 28 -9.39 -10.73 -14.05
N TRP A 29 -9.30 -11.96 -14.58
CA TRP A 29 -8.45 -13.02 -14.00
C TRP A 29 -6.98 -12.65 -14.02
N PHE A 30 -6.52 -12.14 -15.15
CA PHE A 30 -5.13 -11.73 -15.32
C PHE A 30 -4.77 -10.59 -14.37
N ALA A 31 -5.54 -9.50 -14.38
CA ALA A 31 -5.30 -8.31 -13.57
C ALA A 31 -5.53 -8.54 -12.07
N GLY A 32 -6.56 -9.32 -11.71
CA GLY A 32 -7.00 -9.49 -10.33
C GLY A 32 -6.35 -10.65 -9.58
N VAL A 33 -5.78 -11.63 -10.28
CA VAL A 33 -5.22 -12.85 -9.67
C VAL A 33 -3.80 -13.13 -10.14
N ILE A 34 -3.59 -13.30 -11.45
CA ILE A 34 -2.31 -13.74 -12.00
C ILE A 34 -1.22 -12.70 -11.73
N LEU A 35 -1.49 -11.44 -12.08
CA LEU A 35 -0.52 -10.36 -11.95
C LEU A 35 -0.12 -10.10 -10.47
N PRO A 36 -1.05 -10.02 -9.50
CA PRO A 36 -0.68 -9.93 -8.08
C PRO A 36 0.11 -11.12 -7.56
N VAL A 37 -0.19 -12.34 -8.03
CA VAL A 37 0.59 -13.54 -7.67
C VAL A 37 2.00 -13.47 -8.23
N ILE A 38 2.18 -13.01 -9.47
CA ILE A 38 3.50 -12.78 -10.06
C ILE A 38 4.26 -11.70 -9.28
N ALA A 39 3.60 -10.59 -8.93
CA ALA A 39 4.22 -9.53 -8.13
C ALA A 39 4.67 -10.05 -6.74
N LEU A 40 3.85 -10.89 -6.10
CA LEU A 40 4.21 -11.52 -4.83
C LEU A 40 5.38 -12.49 -4.97
N ALA A 41 5.40 -13.30 -6.03
CA ALA A 41 6.52 -14.19 -6.32
C ALA A 41 7.81 -13.42 -6.58
N ALA A 42 7.75 -12.33 -7.35
CA ALA A 42 8.88 -11.45 -7.59
C ALA A 42 9.43 -10.83 -6.29
N LEU A 43 8.54 -10.40 -5.38
CA LEU A 43 8.92 -9.94 -4.04
C LEU A 43 9.67 -11.02 -3.26
N PHE A 44 9.15 -12.26 -3.24
CA PHE A 44 9.83 -13.37 -2.56
C PHE A 44 11.20 -13.67 -3.15
N VAL A 45 11.33 -13.68 -4.48
CA VAL A 45 12.61 -13.90 -5.15
C VAL A 45 13.61 -12.79 -4.78
N GLY A 46 13.19 -11.52 -4.80
CA GLY A 46 14.03 -10.39 -4.39
C GLY A 46 14.51 -10.52 -2.94
N LEU A 47 13.61 -10.84 -2.01
CA LEU A 47 13.96 -11.03 -0.59
C LEU A 47 14.96 -12.17 -0.38
N ARG A 48 14.86 -13.25 -1.15
CA ARG A 48 15.80 -14.38 -1.09
C ARG A 48 17.15 -14.05 -1.68
N TRP A 49 17.16 -13.30 -2.78
CA TRP A 49 18.40 -12.86 -3.44
C TRP A 49 19.22 -11.94 -2.53
N GLU A 50 18.57 -11.01 -1.83
CA GLU A 50 19.23 -10.09 -0.89
C GLU A 50 19.60 -10.74 0.44
N GLY A 51 19.22 -12.01 0.69
CA GLY A 51 19.42 -12.66 1.97
C GLY A 51 18.66 -11.99 3.12
N ALA A 52 17.59 -11.26 2.81
CA ALA A 52 16.88 -10.43 3.77
C ALA A 52 16.08 -11.29 4.78
N VAL A 53 16.23 -10.99 6.06
CA VAL A 53 15.41 -11.61 7.11
C VAL A 53 14.03 -10.95 7.12
N LEU A 54 12.96 -11.74 6.97
CA LEU A 54 11.59 -11.22 7.00
C LEU A 54 11.26 -10.62 8.37
N SER A 55 11.13 -9.29 8.41
CA SER A 55 10.55 -8.56 9.54
C SER A 55 9.09 -8.95 9.75
N LEU A 56 8.59 -8.86 11.00
CA LEU A 56 7.19 -9.16 11.33
C LEU A 56 6.21 -8.33 10.48
N THR A 57 6.45 -7.02 10.37
CA THR A 57 5.65 -6.09 9.55
C THR A 57 5.56 -6.53 8.09
N LEU A 58 6.68 -6.97 7.51
CA LEU A 58 6.73 -7.43 6.12
C LEU A 58 5.91 -8.72 5.92
N LYS A 59 5.96 -9.66 6.88
CA LYS A 59 5.12 -10.88 6.86
C LYS A 59 3.63 -10.52 6.85
N VAL A 60 3.23 -9.57 7.68
CA VAL A 60 1.83 -9.11 7.73
C VAL A 60 1.41 -8.50 6.39
N TYR A 61 2.25 -7.65 5.80
CA TYR A 61 1.97 -7.08 4.47
C TYR A 61 1.89 -8.15 3.37
N ILE A 62 2.75 -9.16 3.38
CA ILE A 62 2.68 -10.30 2.46
C ILE A 62 1.34 -11.01 2.57
N VAL A 63 0.86 -11.27 3.79
CA VAL A 63 -0.45 -11.91 4.02
C VAL A 63 -1.58 -11.02 3.49
N PHE A 64 -1.51 -9.71 3.70
CA PHE A 64 -2.51 -8.77 3.17
C PHE A 64 -2.51 -8.74 1.64
N ILE A 65 -1.33 -8.64 1.01
CA ILE A 65 -1.20 -8.66 -0.45
C ILE A 65 -1.73 -9.97 -1.02
N ALA A 66 -1.41 -11.12 -0.39
CA ALA A 66 -1.88 -12.44 -0.81
C ALA A 66 -3.41 -12.62 -0.66
N SER A 67 -4.04 -11.90 0.28
CA SER A 67 -5.50 -11.94 0.46
C SER A 67 -6.26 -11.39 -0.76
N VAL A 68 -5.65 -10.48 -1.53
CA VAL A 68 -6.27 -9.84 -2.71
C VAL A 68 -6.53 -10.83 -3.85
N PRO A 69 -5.51 -11.52 -4.42
CA PRO A 69 -5.75 -12.50 -5.49
C PRO A 69 -6.62 -13.66 -5.00
N LEU A 70 -6.54 -14.04 -3.73
CA LEU A 70 -7.40 -15.08 -3.15
C LEU A 70 -8.87 -14.64 -3.16
N ALA A 71 -9.18 -13.45 -2.65
CA ALA A 71 -10.55 -12.92 -2.63
C ALA A 71 -11.11 -12.74 -4.04
N ASN A 72 -10.28 -12.26 -4.98
CA ASN A 72 -10.68 -12.12 -6.38
C ASN A 72 -10.96 -13.47 -7.04
N ALA A 73 -10.09 -14.46 -6.85
CA ALA A 73 -10.29 -15.80 -7.39
C ALA A 73 -11.57 -16.45 -6.84
N MET A 74 -11.83 -16.34 -5.53
CA MET A 74 -13.05 -16.88 -4.91
C MET A 74 -14.30 -16.19 -5.44
N LEU A 75 -14.27 -14.86 -5.60
CA LEU A 75 -15.42 -14.13 -6.11
C LEU A 75 -15.71 -14.43 -7.58
N ILE A 76 -14.67 -14.58 -8.43
CA ILE A 76 -14.85 -14.96 -9.81
C ILE A 76 -15.47 -16.37 -9.91
N ARG A 77 -15.01 -17.33 -9.09
CA ARG A 77 -15.62 -18.68 -9.03
C ARG A 77 -17.07 -18.65 -8.54
N ALA A 78 -17.41 -17.73 -7.63
CA ALA A 78 -18.78 -17.54 -7.18
C ALA A 78 -19.70 -16.99 -8.28
N VAL A 79 -19.19 -16.11 -9.16
CA VAL A 79 -19.93 -15.62 -10.34
C VAL A 79 -20.25 -16.74 -11.34
N ASP A 80 -19.39 -17.77 -11.40
CA ASP A 80 -19.58 -18.93 -12.28
C ASP A 80 -20.56 -19.96 -11.72
N SER A 81 -20.81 -19.91 -10.42
CA SER A 81 -21.73 -20.82 -9.76
C SER A 81 -23.17 -20.39 -10.02
N GLN A 82 -24.04 -21.32 -10.41
CA GLN A 82 -25.48 -21.07 -10.64
C GLN A 82 -26.22 -20.61 -9.37
N ARG A 83 -25.61 -20.79 -8.19
CA ARG A 83 -26.11 -20.31 -6.90
C ARG A 83 -25.50 -18.94 -6.61
N LEU A 84 -26.23 -17.86 -6.94
CA LEU A 84 -25.81 -16.48 -6.67
C LEU A 84 -25.96 -16.08 -5.18
N GLU A 85 -25.72 -17.00 -4.25
CA GLU A 85 -25.74 -16.68 -2.83
C GLU A 85 -24.33 -16.33 -2.35
N LEU A 86 -24.04 -15.03 -2.28
CA LEU A 86 -22.77 -14.56 -1.72
C LEU A 86 -22.84 -14.65 -0.20
N SER A 87 -22.03 -15.53 0.38
CA SER A 87 -21.94 -15.65 1.84
C SER A 87 -21.40 -14.36 2.46
N ARG A 88 -21.92 -13.98 3.64
CA ARG A 88 -21.41 -12.85 4.44
C ARG A 88 -19.88 -12.87 4.63
N PRO A 89 -19.23 -14.00 4.99
CA PRO A 89 -17.78 -14.03 5.13
C PRO A 89 -17.04 -13.74 3.83
N LEU A 90 -17.55 -14.20 2.68
CA LEU A 90 -16.92 -13.92 1.38
C LEU A 90 -17.04 -12.43 1.01
N ALA A 91 -18.16 -11.79 1.33
CA ALA A 91 -18.31 -10.35 1.14
C ALA A 91 -17.40 -9.52 2.06
N LEU A 92 -17.20 -9.95 3.30
CA LEU A 92 -16.23 -9.34 4.22
C LEU A 92 -14.80 -9.50 3.72
N LEU A 93 -14.41 -10.72 3.29
CA LEU A 93 -13.08 -10.99 2.73
C LEU A 93 -12.82 -10.15 1.47
N HIS A 94 -13.81 -10.04 0.59
CA HIS A 94 -13.72 -9.20 -0.59
C HIS A 94 -13.63 -7.71 -0.25
N GLY A 95 -14.39 -7.26 0.74
CA GLY A 95 -14.27 -5.91 1.31
C GLY A 95 -12.87 -5.63 1.84
N PHE A 96 -12.32 -6.56 2.61
CA PHE A 96 -10.96 -6.49 3.13
C PHE A 96 -9.93 -6.37 2.02
N ALA A 97 -9.99 -7.26 1.02
CA ALA A 97 -9.13 -7.22 -0.16
C ALA A 97 -9.26 -5.89 -0.95
N THR A 98 -10.47 -5.33 -1.04
CA THR A 98 -10.71 -4.02 -1.66
C THR A 98 -9.99 -2.91 -0.88
N GLY A 99 -10.09 -2.91 0.46
CA GLY A 99 -9.41 -1.94 1.32
C GLY A 99 -7.89 -2.03 1.20
N ILE A 100 -7.33 -3.24 1.25
CA ILE A 100 -5.88 -3.46 1.06
C ILE A 100 -5.42 -2.97 -0.33
N SER A 101 -6.15 -3.34 -1.39
CA SER A 101 -5.81 -2.91 -2.74
C SER A 101 -5.86 -1.39 -2.90
N ALA A 102 -6.82 -0.72 -2.25
CA ALA A 102 -6.92 0.73 -2.25
C ALA A 102 -5.72 1.38 -1.55
N VAL A 103 -5.33 0.90 -0.37
CA VAL A 103 -4.13 1.37 0.35
C VAL A 103 -2.88 1.25 -0.53
N PHE A 104 -2.62 0.06 -1.08
CA PHE A 104 -1.44 -0.14 -1.92
C PHE A 104 -1.49 0.66 -3.22
N THR A 105 -2.68 0.87 -3.79
CA THR A 105 -2.84 1.74 -4.96
C THR A 105 -2.44 3.18 -4.64
N ILE A 106 -2.88 3.71 -3.50
CA ILE A 106 -2.50 5.06 -3.05
C ILE A 106 -0.99 5.15 -2.83
N LEU A 107 -0.41 4.13 -2.20
CA LEU A 107 1.02 4.06 -1.92
C LEU A 107 1.87 4.02 -3.20
N PHE A 108 1.41 3.31 -4.24
CA PHE A 108 2.09 3.19 -5.53
C PHE A 108 1.71 4.30 -6.52
N LEU A 109 0.75 5.18 -6.18
CA LEU A 109 0.30 6.24 -7.07
C LEU A 109 1.44 7.19 -7.49
N PRO A 110 2.33 7.65 -6.60
CA PRO A 110 3.46 8.50 -7.00
C PRO A 110 4.46 7.78 -7.92
N LEU A 111 4.52 6.44 -7.84
CA LEU A 111 5.37 5.60 -8.68
C LEU A 111 4.70 5.22 -10.00
N THR A 112 3.43 5.56 -10.20
CA THR A 112 2.68 5.18 -11.41
C THR A 112 3.32 5.72 -12.69
N PRO A 113 3.81 6.97 -12.77
CA PRO A 113 4.50 7.44 -13.97
C PRO A 113 5.74 6.60 -14.31
N VAL A 114 6.52 6.21 -13.28
CA VAL A 114 7.68 5.33 -13.43
C VAL A 114 7.25 3.94 -13.90
N GLY A 115 6.15 3.43 -13.35
CA GLY A 115 5.54 2.17 -13.78
C GLY A 115 5.09 2.20 -15.24
N VAL A 116 4.49 3.30 -15.71
CA VAL A 116 4.08 3.46 -17.11
C VAL A 116 5.29 3.48 -18.05
N VAL A 117 6.33 4.25 -17.71
CA VAL A 117 7.57 4.27 -18.49
C VAL A 117 8.24 2.90 -18.50
N GLY A 118 8.36 2.26 -17.34
CA GLY A 118 8.93 0.91 -17.23
C GLY A 118 8.14 -0.17 -17.97
N LEU A 119 6.82 0.02 -18.11
CA LEU A 119 5.96 -0.87 -18.89
C LEU A 119 6.26 -0.71 -20.39
N ILE A 120 6.38 0.52 -20.88
CA ILE A 120 6.64 0.83 -22.29
C ILE A 120 8.04 0.34 -22.72
N VAL A 121 9.06 0.53 -21.86
CA VAL A 121 10.45 0.24 -22.22
C VAL A 121 10.85 -1.22 -21.96
N PHE A 122 10.45 -1.80 -20.83
CA PHE A 122 10.95 -3.11 -20.37
C PHE A 122 9.85 -4.13 -20.08
N GLY A 123 8.56 -3.76 -20.12
CA GLY A 123 7.43 -4.60 -19.73
C GLY A 123 7.29 -4.83 -18.21
N ILE A 124 8.34 -4.57 -17.41
CA ILE A 124 8.39 -4.80 -15.95
C ILE A 124 7.47 -3.82 -15.19
N GLY A 125 7.15 -2.67 -15.78
CA GLY A 125 6.28 -1.67 -15.16
C GLY A 125 4.87 -2.17 -14.81
N LEU A 126 4.44 -3.29 -15.39
CA LEU A 126 3.19 -3.95 -15.03
C LEU A 126 3.16 -4.38 -13.55
N LEU A 127 4.31 -4.71 -12.96
CA LEU A 127 4.41 -5.05 -11.53
C LEU A 127 4.13 -3.84 -10.63
N LEU A 128 4.58 -2.64 -11.04
CA LEU A 128 4.29 -1.40 -10.31
C LEU A 128 2.81 -1.01 -10.42
N LEU A 129 2.16 -1.36 -11.53
CA LEU A 129 0.73 -1.12 -11.76
C LEU A 129 -0.17 -2.22 -11.18
N ALA A 130 0.39 -3.33 -10.68
CA ALA A 130 -0.35 -4.46 -10.16
C ALA A 130 -1.42 -4.10 -9.10
N PRO A 131 -1.15 -3.29 -8.06
CA PRO A 131 -2.18 -2.96 -7.07
C PRO A 131 -3.36 -2.18 -7.66
N LEU A 132 -3.09 -1.26 -8.60
CA LEU A 132 -4.12 -0.50 -9.31
C LEU A 132 -4.99 -1.42 -10.17
N LEU A 133 -4.37 -2.29 -10.96
CA LEU A 133 -5.07 -3.24 -11.82
C LEU A 133 -5.88 -4.26 -11.01
N ALA A 134 -5.34 -4.70 -9.86
CA ALA A 134 -6.05 -5.56 -8.93
C ALA A 134 -7.28 -4.86 -8.35
N LEU A 135 -7.17 -3.59 -7.94
CA LEU A 135 -8.30 -2.81 -7.44
C LEU A 135 -9.41 -2.67 -8.50
N ILE A 136 -9.04 -2.35 -9.73
CA ILE A 136 -9.99 -2.25 -10.86
C ILE A 136 -10.68 -3.60 -11.08
N ALA A 137 -9.93 -4.71 -11.10
CA ALA A 137 -10.49 -6.05 -11.26
C ALA A 137 -11.46 -6.40 -10.12
N THR A 138 -11.09 -6.09 -8.88
CA THR A 138 -11.91 -6.32 -7.66
C THR A 138 -13.25 -5.61 -7.78
N LEU A 139 -13.24 -4.32 -8.15
CA LEU A 139 -14.46 -3.52 -8.34
C LEU A 139 -15.28 -4.00 -9.54
N ALA A 140 -14.63 -4.41 -10.63
CA ALA A 140 -15.29 -4.92 -11.82
C ALA A 140 -16.06 -6.22 -11.53
N VAL A 141 -15.44 -7.19 -10.84
CA VAL A 141 -16.11 -8.45 -10.45
C VAL A 141 -17.33 -8.17 -9.59
N ARG A 142 -17.20 -7.28 -8.60
CA ARG A 142 -18.31 -6.94 -7.71
C ARG A 142 -19.48 -6.28 -8.45
N ARG A 143 -19.19 -5.40 -9.41
CA ARG A 143 -20.22 -4.80 -10.28
C ARG A 143 -20.91 -5.86 -11.14
N VAL A 144 -20.15 -6.77 -11.76
CA VAL A 144 -20.71 -7.87 -12.57
C VAL A 144 -21.64 -8.75 -11.73
N LEU A 145 -21.24 -9.10 -10.50
CA LEU A 145 -22.05 -9.90 -9.60
C LEU A 145 -23.33 -9.15 -9.18
N ALA A 146 -23.22 -7.87 -8.80
CA ALA A 146 -24.37 -7.04 -8.45
C ALA A 146 -25.37 -6.92 -9.60
N CYS A 147 -24.88 -6.70 -10.84
CA CYS A 147 -25.73 -6.69 -12.02
C CYS A 147 -26.46 -8.03 -12.22
N ARG A 148 -25.77 -9.17 -12.09
CA ARG A 148 -26.44 -10.48 -12.24
C ARG A 148 -27.52 -10.71 -11.19
N LEU A 149 -27.27 -10.34 -9.93
CA LEU A 149 -28.25 -10.49 -8.86
C LEU A 149 -29.50 -9.64 -9.07
N LEU A 150 -29.33 -8.41 -9.54
CA LEU A 150 -30.45 -7.55 -9.92
C LEU A 150 -31.29 -8.17 -11.05
N HIS A 151 -30.66 -8.78 -12.06
CA HIS A 151 -31.38 -9.43 -13.17
C HIS A 151 -32.06 -10.74 -12.76
N SER A 152 -31.50 -11.46 -11.79
CA SER A 152 -32.07 -12.72 -11.29
C SER A 152 -33.16 -12.51 -10.24
N GLY A 153 -33.53 -11.27 -9.90
CA GLY A 153 -34.49 -10.96 -8.84
C GLY A 153 -34.03 -11.41 -7.44
N GLY A 154 -32.73 -11.62 -7.26
CA GLY A 154 -32.14 -12.12 -6.02
C GLY A 154 -32.00 -11.04 -4.93
N ALA A 155 -31.66 -11.48 -3.72
CA ALA A 155 -31.41 -10.57 -2.60
C ALA A 155 -30.23 -9.61 -2.88
N ALA A 156 -30.25 -8.45 -2.21
CA ALA A 156 -29.19 -7.45 -2.30
C ALA A 156 -27.83 -8.02 -1.86
N LEU A 157 -26.75 -7.56 -2.51
CA LEU A 157 -25.39 -7.97 -2.16
C LEU A 157 -25.07 -7.61 -0.71
N PRO A 158 -24.51 -8.52 0.10
CA PRO A 158 -24.01 -8.15 1.43
C PRO A 158 -22.98 -7.03 1.32
N SER A 159 -23.02 -6.13 2.31
CA SER A 159 -22.17 -4.95 2.33
C SER A 159 -20.70 -5.34 2.54
N ALA A 160 -19.83 -4.96 1.60
CA ALA A 160 -18.38 -5.19 1.70
C ALA A 160 -17.64 -4.07 2.47
N TRP A 161 -18.29 -2.94 2.74
CA TRP A 161 -17.66 -1.81 3.42
C TRP A 161 -17.09 -2.13 4.81
N PRO A 162 -17.67 -3.02 5.65
CA PRO A 162 -17.08 -3.33 6.95
C PRO A 162 -15.72 -4.02 6.82
N GLY A 163 -15.55 -4.88 5.81
CA GLY A 163 -14.27 -5.50 5.50
C GLY A 163 -13.23 -4.47 5.06
N ALA A 164 -13.63 -3.51 4.22
CA ALA A 164 -12.75 -2.43 3.78
C ALA A 164 -12.33 -1.52 4.95
N LEU A 165 -13.27 -1.18 5.84
CA LEU A 165 -12.97 -0.40 7.04
C LEU A 165 -12.03 -1.17 7.99
N LEU A 166 -12.21 -2.48 8.14
CA LEU A 166 -11.32 -3.33 8.92
C LEU A 166 -9.90 -3.32 8.36
N ALA A 167 -9.73 -3.44 7.04
CA ALA A 167 -8.43 -3.34 6.38
C ALA A 167 -7.76 -1.98 6.66
N LEU A 168 -8.50 -0.88 6.51
CA LEU A 168 -8.02 0.46 6.77
C LEU A 168 -7.65 0.65 8.25
N ALA A 169 -8.46 0.14 9.18
CA ALA A 169 -8.18 0.23 10.61
C ALA A 169 -6.90 -0.52 10.99
N ILE A 170 -6.68 -1.73 10.44
CA ILE A 170 -5.49 -2.52 10.72
C ILE A 170 -4.24 -1.85 10.16
N VAL A 171 -4.26 -1.42 8.89
CA VAL A 171 -3.13 -0.70 8.29
C VAL A 171 -2.86 0.59 9.04
N GLY A 172 -3.90 1.37 9.34
CA GLY A 172 -3.79 2.62 10.09
C GLY A 172 -3.16 2.41 11.47
N ALA A 173 -3.57 1.36 12.19
CA ALA A 173 -2.99 1.00 13.49
C ALA A 173 -1.51 0.60 13.38
N MET A 174 -1.11 -0.10 12.31
CA MET A 174 0.28 -0.48 12.07
C MET A 174 1.17 0.72 11.73
N GLU A 175 0.64 1.70 11.00
CA GLU A 175 1.37 2.90 10.60
C GLU A 175 1.35 4.01 11.67
N LEU A 176 0.42 3.92 12.63
CA LEU A 176 0.24 4.92 13.68
C LEU A 176 1.54 5.26 14.44
N PRO A 177 2.38 4.29 14.87
CA PRO A 177 3.63 4.61 15.56
C PRO A 177 4.60 5.41 14.69
N SER A 178 4.64 5.15 13.37
CA SER A 178 5.47 5.91 12.42
C SER A 178 4.97 7.33 12.28
N VAL A 179 3.66 7.50 12.06
CA VAL A 179 3.00 8.82 11.94
C VAL A 179 3.24 9.66 13.18
N VAL A 180 2.96 9.10 14.36
CA VAL A 180 3.05 9.81 15.65
C VAL A 180 4.50 10.18 15.96
N THR A 181 5.45 9.27 15.72
CA THR A 181 6.88 9.57 15.96
C THR A 181 7.37 10.65 15.02
N ARG A 182 7.08 10.57 13.71
CA ARG A 182 7.53 11.57 12.73
C ARG A 182 6.89 12.95 12.98
N ALA A 183 5.60 12.99 13.33
CA ALA A 183 4.91 14.22 13.72
C ALA A 183 5.51 14.81 15.00
N GLY A 184 5.75 13.98 16.02
CA GLY A 184 6.37 14.39 17.28
C GLY A 184 7.78 14.94 17.09
N MET A 185 8.60 14.32 16.23
CA MET A 185 9.94 14.81 15.91
C MET A 185 9.92 16.16 15.22
N ARG A 186 9.01 16.36 14.26
CA ARG A 186 8.81 17.65 13.57
C ARG A 186 8.34 18.74 14.52
N MET A 187 7.41 18.42 15.42
CA MET A 187 6.96 19.34 16.45
C MET A 187 8.10 19.69 17.41
N ALA A 188 8.89 18.69 17.83
CA ALA A 188 10.00 18.85 18.76
C ALA A 188 11.16 19.69 18.17
N SER A 189 11.35 19.66 16.85
CA SER A 189 12.34 20.46 16.12
C SER A 189 11.85 21.86 15.71
N ASP A 190 10.60 22.22 16.02
CA ASP A 190 10.08 23.56 15.74
C ASP A 190 10.75 24.63 16.62
N LYS A 191 10.94 25.84 16.08
CA LYS A 191 11.57 26.97 16.78
C LYS A 191 10.69 27.53 17.89
N THR A 192 9.38 27.28 17.82
CA THR A 192 8.42 27.72 18.82
C THR A 192 8.50 26.84 20.07
N HIS A 193 8.88 27.42 21.22
CA HIS A 193 9.03 26.70 22.49
C HIS A 193 7.79 25.89 22.90
N ALA A 194 6.58 26.44 22.68
CA ALA A 194 5.34 25.75 23.00
C ALA A 194 5.13 24.48 22.14
N THR A 195 5.40 24.57 20.83
CA THR A 195 5.31 23.42 19.91
C THR A 195 6.37 22.36 20.23
N SER A 196 7.61 22.78 20.49
CA SER A 196 8.72 21.87 20.80
C SER A 196 8.47 21.08 22.09
N THR A 197 7.97 21.74 23.14
CA THR A 197 7.65 21.09 24.42
C THR A 197 6.54 20.04 24.25
N ASN A 198 5.50 20.34 23.48
CA ASN A 198 4.43 19.40 23.19
C ASN A 198 4.92 18.21 22.34
N GLY A 199 5.81 18.47 21.37
CA GLY A 199 6.47 17.42 20.59
C GLY A 199 7.26 16.45 21.47
N ILE A 200 8.08 16.96 22.39
CA ILE A 200 8.85 16.14 23.33
C ILE A 200 7.91 15.32 24.25
N ARG A 201 6.83 15.93 24.77
CA ARG A 201 5.84 15.20 25.58
C ARG A 201 5.18 14.07 24.81
N LEU A 202 4.80 14.31 23.56
CA LEU A 202 4.21 13.30 22.68
C LEU A 202 5.18 12.14 22.45
N LEU A 203 6.45 12.44 22.15
CA LEU A 203 7.49 11.43 21.94
C LEU A 203 7.77 10.58 23.18
N ARG A 204 7.71 11.17 24.38
CA ARG A 204 7.88 10.43 25.64
C ARG A 204 6.75 9.42 25.92
N TYR A 205 5.53 9.70 25.47
CA TYR A 205 4.38 8.82 25.70
C TYR A 205 4.14 7.81 24.57
N LEU A 206 4.27 8.24 23.31
CA LEU A 206 3.85 7.48 22.14
C LEU A 206 4.96 7.31 21.08
N GLY A 207 6.16 7.85 21.32
CA GLY A 207 7.28 7.77 20.40
C GLY A 207 7.85 6.35 20.30
N ASN A 208 8.24 5.96 19.09
CA ASN A 208 8.95 4.71 18.85
C ASN A 208 10.46 4.96 18.74
N GLU A 209 11.21 4.46 19.73
CA GLU A 209 12.65 4.68 19.82
C GLU A 209 13.44 4.22 18.58
N LYS A 210 13.06 3.08 17.98
CA LYS A 210 13.73 2.55 16.79
C LYS A 210 13.57 3.47 15.58
N ILE A 211 12.40 4.10 15.46
CA ILE A 211 12.12 5.05 14.38
C ILE A 211 12.92 6.35 14.62
N MET A 212 12.99 6.83 15.86
CA MET A 212 13.82 7.99 16.22
C MET A 212 15.31 7.76 15.94
N LEU A 213 15.86 6.60 16.32
CA LEU A 213 17.25 6.22 16.05
C LEU A 213 17.53 6.19 14.55
N ARG A 214 16.64 5.59 13.76
CA ARG A 214 16.77 5.56 12.29
C ARG A 214 16.85 6.97 11.71
N MET A 215 16.05 7.92 12.21
CA MET A 215 16.13 9.32 11.79
C MET A 215 17.45 9.99 12.21
N CYS A 216 18.03 9.64 13.37
CA CYS A 216 19.34 10.15 13.80
C CYS A 216 20.50 9.72 12.88
N HIS A 217 20.36 8.55 12.26
CA HIS A 217 21.30 8.01 11.27
C HIS A 217 21.04 8.49 9.83
N GLY A 218 20.00 9.31 9.60
CA GLY A 218 19.64 9.76 8.25
C GLY A 218 18.93 8.70 7.41
N GLU A 219 18.61 7.54 7.98
CA GLU A 219 17.90 6.43 7.32
C GLU A 219 16.37 6.65 7.26
N GLY A 220 15.91 7.89 7.39
CA GLY A 220 14.50 8.26 7.55
C GLY A 220 13.66 8.30 6.27
N ASP A 221 14.29 8.16 5.10
CA ASP A 221 13.64 8.28 3.79
C ASP A 221 13.64 6.94 3.06
N PHE A 222 12.80 6.00 3.51
CA PHE A 222 12.35 4.94 2.60
C PHE A 222 11.26 5.53 1.69
N PRO A 223 11.36 5.39 0.35
CA PRO A 223 10.48 6.08 -0.60
C PRO A 223 9.02 5.60 -0.64
N VAL A 224 8.65 4.63 0.20
CA VAL A 224 7.35 3.92 0.15
C VAL A 224 6.60 3.98 1.48
N ASP A 225 6.81 5.05 2.26
CA ASP A 225 6.09 5.28 3.51
C ASP A 225 4.85 6.16 3.27
N LEU A 226 3.68 5.67 3.69
CA LEU A 226 2.40 6.39 3.62
C LEU A 226 2.49 7.77 4.30
N THR A 227 3.31 7.90 5.34
CA THR A 227 3.51 9.17 6.05
C THR A 227 4.23 10.21 5.20
N GLY A 228 5.19 9.82 4.36
CA GLY A 228 5.91 10.73 3.47
C GLY A 228 5.01 11.33 2.39
N ILE A 229 4.02 10.56 1.93
CA ILE A 229 3.03 10.99 0.94
C ILE A 229 2.00 11.94 1.58
N VAL A 230 1.52 11.62 2.79
CA VAL A 230 0.45 12.39 3.46
C VAL A 230 0.98 13.66 4.13
N LEU A 231 2.15 13.63 4.78
CA LEU A 231 2.62 14.75 5.61
C LEU A 231 3.31 15.89 4.82
N ASN A 232 3.48 15.74 3.51
CA ASN A 232 3.99 16.74 2.57
C ASN A 232 5.40 17.28 2.90
N LYS A 233 6.25 17.40 1.88
CA LYS A 233 7.72 17.57 1.96
C LYS A 233 8.21 18.95 2.49
N ARG A 234 7.45 19.66 3.34
CA ARG A 234 7.84 20.96 3.91
C ARG A 234 8.40 20.78 5.33
N GLY A 235 9.71 20.52 5.40
CA GLY A 235 10.49 20.54 6.63
C GLY A 235 10.80 19.15 7.19
N SER A 236 11.63 18.40 6.47
CA SER A 236 12.29 17.21 7.04
C SER A 236 13.18 17.64 8.20
N THR A 237 12.97 17.07 9.39
CA THR A 237 13.89 17.23 10.52
C THR A 237 15.27 16.73 10.10
N SER A 238 16.29 17.58 10.23
CA SER A 238 17.67 17.17 9.89
C SER A 238 18.17 16.07 10.82
N ALA A 239 19.20 15.31 10.41
CA ALA A 239 19.77 14.28 11.27
C ALA A 239 20.32 14.88 12.56
N GLU A 240 20.88 16.09 12.51
CA GLU A 240 21.37 16.85 13.66
C GLU A 240 20.25 17.22 14.62
N GLU A 241 19.14 17.76 14.12
CA GLU A 241 17.95 18.07 14.92
C GLU A 241 17.37 16.79 15.53
N ALA A 242 17.33 15.70 14.76
CA ALA A 242 16.83 14.42 15.24
C ALA A 242 17.67 13.89 16.42
N ARG A 243 19.01 13.99 16.34
CA ARG A 243 19.92 13.61 17.43
C ARG A 243 19.68 14.45 18.69
N ALA A 244 19.48 15.76 18.54
CA ALA A 244 19.18 16.66 19.65
C ALA A 244 17.84 16.33 20.31
N VAL A 245 16.79 16.07 19.51
CA VAL A 245 15.47 15.67 20.01
C VAL A 245 15.51 14.30 20.69
N TYR A 246 16.24 13.34 20.13
CA TYR A 246 16.43 12.01 20.72
C TYR A 246 17.04 12.14 22.12
N TYR A 247 18.17 12.85 22.26
CA TYR A 247 18.82 13.05 23.56
C TYR A 247 17.90 13.74 24.58
N ARG A 248 17.11 14.75 24.18
CA ARG A 248 16.13 15.41 25.06
C ARG A 248 14.98 14.49 25.49
N THR A 249 14.68 13.47 24.69
CA THR A 249 13.56 12.56 24.92
C THR A 249 13.97 11.37 25.77
N THR A 250 15.11 10.74 25.45
CA THR A 250 15.60 9.51 26.08
C THR A 250 16.65 9.75 27.17
N GLY A 251 17.36 10.88 27.13
CA GLY A 251 18.51 11.16 28.01
C GLY A 251 19.79 10.42 27.62
N THR A 252 19.76 9.60 26.55
CA THR A 252 20.90 8.83 26.06
C THR A 252 21.39 9.38 24.72
N PRO A 253 22.71 9.47 24.49
CA PRO A 253 23.22 9.87 23.18
C PRO A 253 22.97 8.74 22.17
N PHE A 254 22.64 9.09 20.92
CA PHE A 254 22.35 8.11 19.87
C PHE A 254 23.52 7.13 19.62
N SER A 255 24.77 7.59 19.85
CA SER A 255 25.99 6.80 19.68
C SER A 255 26.19 5.71 20.73
N ALA A 256 25.46 5.77 21.86
CA ALA A 256 25.50 4.72 22.89
C ALA A 256 24.60 3.53 22.54
N VAL A 257 23.75 3.65 21.52
CA VAL A 257 22.83 2.59 21.08
C VAL A 257 23.31 2.02 19.75
N PRO A 258 23.32 0.68 19.56
CA PRO A 258 23.68 0.08 18.28
C PRO A 258 22.77 0.58 17.16
N ALA A 259 23.36 0.88 16.00
CA ALA A 259 22.59 1.25 14.82
C ALA A 259 21.56 0.16 14.48
N PRO A 260 20.32 0.52 14.11
CA PRO A 260 19.34 -0.45 13.65
C PRO A 260 19.90 -1.23 12.46
N SER A 261 19.75 -2.55 12.50
CA SER A 261 20.43 -3.50 11.62
C SER A 261 20.28 -3.19 10.13
N GLY A 262 21.41 -3.19 9.39
CA GLY A 262 21.42 -3.69 8.01
C GLY A 262 22.20 -2.92 6.93
N ARG A 263 22.76 -1.74 7.17
CA ARG A 263 23.67 -1.11 6.19
C ARG A 263 24.84 -0.46 6.90
N PRO A 264 26.10 -0.80 6.59
CA PRO A 264 27.22 -0.02 7.06
C PRO A 264 27.04 1.39 6.50
N VAL A 265 27.04 2.37 7.40
CA VAL A 265 27.16 3.79 7.05
C VAL A 265 28.37 3.89 6.13
N HIS A 266 28.16 4.26 4.87
CA HIS A 266 29.26 4.74 4.04
C HIS A 266 29.78 6.01 4.72
N ALA A 267 30.87 5.84 5.47
CA ALA A 267 31.69 6.91 5.98
C ALA A 267 32.27 7.67 4.78
N GLY A 268 31.53 8.66 4.29
CA GLY A 268 31.92 9.39 3.09
C GLY A 268 30.92 10.45 2.72
N ASP A 269 30.53 11.31 3.68
CA ASP A 269 30.07 12.70 3.41
C ASP A 269 29.91 13.48 4.73
N GLY A 270 30.98 13.51 5.52
CA GLY A 270 31.09 14.31 6.74
C GLY A 270 32.41 15.06 6.87
N ALA A 271 33.17 15.19 5.78
CA ALA A 271 34.38 16.01 5.75
C ALA A 271 34.00 17.46 5.41
N GLY A 272 33.82 18.29 6.45
CA GLY A 272 33.61 19.73 6.23
C GLY A 272 33.06 20.51 7.43
N GLY A 273 33.72 20.44 8.59
CA GLY A 273 33.41 21.32 9.72
C GLY A 273 34.58 21.40 10.70
N PRO A 274 35.32 22.53 10.79
CA PRO A 274 36.54 22.60 11.57
C PRO A 274 36.22 22.84 13.05
N TYR A 275 36.32 21.79 13.85
CA TYR A 275 36.63 21.92 15.27
C TYR A 275 37.95 21.19 15.52
N ALA A 276 39.03 21.78 14.99
CA ALA A 276 40.38 21.47 15.44
C ALA A 276 40.59 22.19 16.77
N GLY A 277 40.83 21.41 17.81
CA GLY A 277 41.02 21.85 19.18
C GLY A 277 42.10 22.90 19.33
N GLN A 278 41.78 23.91 20.13
CA GLN A 278 42.76 24.80 20.72
C GLN A 278 42.90 24.36 22.18
N GLU A 279 43.85 23.47 22.46
CA GLU A 279 44.46 23.31 23.78
C GLU A 279 45.85 22.66 23.67
N THR A 280 46.75 23.11 24.56
CA THR A 280 48.21 22.88 24.69
C THR A 280 49.09 23.80 23.82
N GLY A 281 50.02 24.61 24.33
CA GLY A 281 50.47 24.90 25.69
C GLY A 281 51.88 25.50 25.65
N ARG A 282 52.06 26.70 26.22
CA ARG A 282 53.24 27.26 26.93
C ARG A 282 53.16 28.78 26.99
#